data_AF-A0A949YXZ7-F1
#
_entry.id   AF-A0A949YXZ7-F1
#
_cell.length_a   1.000
_cell.length_b   1.000
_cell.length_c   1.000
_cell.angle_alpha   90.00
_cell.angle_beta   90.00
_cell.angle_gamma   90.00
#
_symmetry.space_group_name_H-M   'P 1'
#
loop_
_entity.id
_entity.type
_entity.pdbx_description
1 polymer ?
#
loop_
_entity_poly.entity_id
_entity_poly.type
_entity_poly.pdbx_seq_one_letter_code
_entity_poly.pdbx_strand_id
1 'polypeptide(L)'
;MIKMHIFAGATIWMLVNCPAFAQVKPGDFITPENASKVASLVSPGVFSKVRYGMTMKIVATERVDPPPPYHSATEEYAGQVRLSDDRRSLVGYVAGEPFPLIDANDPEVANKIVWNSVFRPITTDDYDLRYYDCDSSFERHGPQDKQLEYFEIGHYAGYNLVGRTEVNPIPADPDFTSTGRYWLFGLYPILSPQEIRGAGLIRWRYADPKRGDDIWSLSSGSRRLRRLNESIMSSSVTSHGSSAHTWDPDHYSGFNAKPEQYFYKFLGEKEMLATMHAIHSPEV
;
A
#
# COMPACT_ATOMS: atom_id res chain seq x y z
N MET A 1 26.18 41.72 -64.13
CA MET A 1 24.76 41.52 -64.45
C MET A 1 24.38 40.13 -63.93
N ILE A 2 23.68 40.07 -62.77
CA ILE A 2 22.73 39.04 -62.26
C ILE A 2 23.13 37.54 -62.42
N LYS A 3 23.12 36.63 -61.43
CA LYS A 3 22.18 36.36 -60.32
C LYS A 3 22.88 35.56 -59.21
N MET A 4 22.57 35.93 -57.98
CA MET A 4 22.83 35.16 -56.76
C MET A 4 21.67 34.16 -56.56
N HIS A 5 21.99 32.87 -56.42
CA HIS A 5 21.04 31.84 -56.01
C HIS A 5 21.48 31.25 -54.67
N ILE A 6 20.68 31.57 -53.65
CA ILE A 6 20.75 31.02 -52.31
C ILE A 6 20.16 29.61 -52.37
N PHE A 7 20.95 28.59 -52.12
CA PHE A 7 20.45 27.25 -51.81
C PHE A 7 20.28 27.14 -50.30
N ALA A 8 19.02 27.06 -49.87
CA ALA A 8 18.65 26.75 -48.49
C ALA A 8 18.93 25.26 -48.22
N GLY A 9 19.90 24.97 -47.36
CA GLY A 9 20.14 23.62 -46.85
C GLY A 9 19.05 23.23 -45.85
N ALA A 10 18.24 22.23 -46.20
CA ALA A 10 17.32 21.60 -45.27
C ALA A 10 18.13 20.65 -44.36
N THR A 11 18.47 21.12 -43.16
CA THR A 11 19.06 20.29 -42.12
C THR A 11 17.97 19.43 -41.50
N ILE A 12 17.86 18.17 -41.92
CA ILE A 12 17.03 17.16 -41.26
C ILE A 12 17.65 16.89 -39.88
N TRP A 13 17.06 17.47 -38.83
CA TRP A 13 17.30 17.04 -37.47
C TRP A 13 16.66 15.66 -37.31
N MET A 14 17.45 14.60 -37.44
CA MET A 14 17.08 13.31 -36.87
C MET A 14 17.01 13.50 -35.36
N LEU A 15 15.80 13.63 -34.84
CA LEU A 15 15.52 13.40 -33.43
C LEU A 15 15.90 11.95 -33.15
N VAL A 16 17.14 11.76 -32.71
CA VAL A 16 17.55 10.53 -32.05
C VAL A 16 16.72 10.47 -30.77
N ASN A 17 15.58 9.78 -30.86
CA ASN A 17 14.80 9.38 -29.72
C ASN A 17 15.64 8.33 -29.00
N CYS A 18 16.61 8.78 -28.21
CA CYS A 18 17.40 7.93 -27.35
C CYS A 18 16.41 7.44 -26.29
N PRO A 19 16.03 6.15 -26.31
CA PRO A 19 15.21 5.69 -25.24
C PRO A 19 16.08 5.79 -23.99
N ALA A 20 15.62 6.54 -23.01
CA ALA A 20 16.28 6.69 -21.72
C ALA A 20 16.16 5.36 -20.94
N PHE A 21 16.73 4.29 -21.49
CA PHE A 21 16.76 2.99 -20.86
C PHE A 21 17.92 2.97 -19.88
N ALA A 22 17.51 2.87 -18.61
CA ALA A 22 18.27 2.48 -17.44
C ALA A 22 19.36 3.48 -16.98
N GLN A 23 18.96 4.44 -16.15
CA GLN A 23 19.89 5.24 -15.32
C GLN A 23 20.73 4.37 -14.35
N VAL A 24 20.35 3.09 -14.18
CA VAL A 24 21.03 2.09 -13.36
C VAL A 24 21.08 0.73 -14.07
N LYS A 25 22.01 -0.13 -13.68
CA LYS A 25 22.12 -1.52 -14.18
C LYS A 25 22.30 -2.52 -13.04
N PRO A 26 22.00 -3.82 -13.25
CA PRO A 26 22.29 -4.84 -12.26
C PRO A 26 23.74 -4.79 -11.78
N GLY A 27 23.94 -4.86 -10.47
CA GLY A 27 25.22 -4.68 -9.79
C GLY A 27 25.53 -3.25 -9.35
N ASP A 28 24.79 -2.25 -9.81
CA ASP A 28 24.94 -0.88 -9.29
C ASP A 28 24.57 -0.83 -7.80
N PHE A 29 25.37 -0.08 -7.03
CA PHE A 29 25.11 0.20 -5.62
C PHE A 29 24.75 1.68 -5.48
N ILE A 30 23.51 1.94 -5.08
CA ILE A 30 22.95 3.27 -4.91
C ILE A 30 23.13 3.71 -3.47
N THR A 31 23.65 4.92 -3.30
CA THR A 31 23.95 5.59 -2.04
C THR A 31 23.49 7.05 -2.15
N PRO A 32 23.51 7.84 -1.05
CA PRO A 32 23.19 9.27 -1.13
C PRO A 32 23.97 10.02 -2.21
N GLU A 33 25.24 9.67 -2.42
CA GLU A 33 26.16 10.35 -3.35
C GLU A 33 25.74 10.20 -4.81
N ASN A 34 25.02 9.13 -5.16
CA ASN A 34 24.58 8.84 -6.54
C ASN A 34 23.06 8.67 -6.67
N ALA A 35 22.30 9.11 -5.66
CA ALA A 35 20.84 8.97 -5.58
C ALA A 35 20.10 9.50 -6.81
N SER A 36 20.64 10.53 -7.48
CA SER A 36 20.03 11.11 -8.69
C SER A 36 19.79 10.08 -9.82
N LYS A 37 20.56 8.97 -9.84
CA LYS A 37 20.37 7.86 -10.78
C LYS A 37 19.04 7.13 -10.61
N VAL A 38 18.43 7.18 -9.42
CA VAL A 38 17.14 6.52 -9.15
C VAL A 38 15.99 7.50 -8.99
N ALA A 39 16.23 8.82 -9.07
CA ALA A 39 15.21 9.84 -8.84
C ALA A 39 13.96 9.67 -9.70
N SER A 40 14.14 9.17 -10.94
CA SER A 40 13.04 8.89 -11.85
C SER A 40 12.52 7.46 -11.76
N LEU A 41 13.16 6.57 -11.02
CA LEU A 41 12.88 5.14 -10.98
C LEU A 41 12.24 4.66 -9.67
N VAL A 42 12.09 5.53 -8.68
CA VAL A 42 11.44 5.20 -7.40
C VAL A 42 10.40 6.26 -7.03
N SER A 43 9.55 5.96 -6.04
CA SER A 43 8.60 6.96 -5.52
C SER A 43 9.32 8.12 -4.82
N PRO A 44 8.72 9.32 -4.72
CA PRO A 44 9.34 10.45 -4.03
C PRO A 44 9.74 10.14 -2.58
N GLY A 45 8.96 9.30 -1.89
CA GLY A 45 9.26 8.83 -0.53
C GLY A 45 10.53 7.98 -0.49
N VAL A 46 10.64 6.98 -1.36
CA VAL A 46 11.85 6.13 -1.46
C VAL A 46 13.06 6.96 -1.87
N PHE A 47 12.92 7.85 -2.86
CA PHE A 47 14.01 8.75 -3.26
C PHE A 47 14.49 9.62 -2.09
N SER A 48 13.57 10.11 -1.25
CA SER A 48 13.93 10.79 -0.01
C SER A 48 14.77 9.89 0.88
N LYS A 49 14.32 8.66 1.17
CA LYS A 49 15.09 7.72 2.00
C LYS A 49 16.49 7.43 1.48
N VAL A 50 16.67 7.29 0.16
CA VAL A 50 18.00 7.12 -0.44
C VAL A 50 18.89 8.33 -0.17
N ARG A 51 18.38 9.55 -0.32
CA ARG A 51 19.13 10.78 0.01
C ARG A 51 19.48 10.89 1.50
N TYR A 52 18.77 10.20 2.38
CA TYR A 52 18.99 10.20 3.82
C TYR A 52 19.79 8.98 4.31
N GLY A 53 20.35 8.16 3.42
CA GLY A 53 21.28 7.09 3.79
C GLY A 53 20.80 5.68 3.49
N MET A 54 19.55 5.48 3.04
CA MET A 54 19.13 4.19 2.51
C MET A 54 20.00 3.85 1.29
N THR A 55 20.49 2.62 1.24
CA THR A 55 21.25 2.12 0.08
C THR A 55 20.40 1.15 -0.73
N MET A 56 20.70 1.01 -2.01
CA MET A 56 20.00 0.04 -2.87
C MET A 56 21.01 -0.74 -3.70
N LYS A 57 20.95 -2.07 -3.63
CA LYS A 57 21.67 -2.94 -4.55
C LYS A 57 20.77 -3.29 -5.72
N ILE A 58 21.08 -2.76 -6.90
CA ILE A 58 20.29 -3.04 -8.10
C ILE A 58 20.58 -4.46 -8.57
N VAL A 59 19.53 -5.25 -8.74
CA VAL A 59 19.60 -6.63 -9.25
C VAL A 59 18.91 -6.72 -10.60
N ALA A 60 19.08 -7.85 -11.30
CA ALA A 60 18.33 -8.10 -12.52
C ALA A 60 16.84 -8.20 -12.21
N THR A 61 16.01 -7.59 -13.05
CA THR A 61 14.56 -7.73 -12.94
C THR A 61 14.17 -9.18 -13.17
N GLU A 62 13.38 -9.72 -12.27
CA GLU A 62 12.76 -11.02 -12.39
C GLU A 62 11.25 -10.88 -12.37
N ARG A 63 10.56 -11.84 -12.99
CA ARG A 63 9.11 -11.95 -12.87
C ARG A 63 8.77 -12.46 -11.48
N VAL A 64 7.88 -11.75 -10.80
CA VAL A 64 7.33 -12.17 -9.51
C VAL A 64 5.91 -12.64 -9.75
N ASP A 65 5.70 -13.95 -9.62
CA ASP A 65 4.36 -14.52 -9.71
C ASP A 65 3.63 -14.39 -8.36
N PRO A 66 2.31 -14.12 -8.36
CA PRO A 66 1.54 -14.09 -7.13
C PRO A 66 1.46 -15.49 -6.49
N PRO A 67 1.07 -15.58 -5.20
CA PRO A 67 0.89 -16.86 -4.53
C PRO A 67 -0.02 -17.81 -5.34
N PRO A 68 0.33 -19.11 -5.50
CA PRO A 68 -0.46 -20.03 -6.33
C PRO A 68 -1.95 -20.13 -5.98
N PRO A 69 -2.37 -20.11 -4.69
CA PRO A 69 -3.80 -20.10 -4.34
C PRO A 69 -4.52 -18.84 -4.82
N TYR A 70 -3.87 -17.68 -4.70
CA TYR A 70 -4.39 -16.41 -5.21
C TYR A 70 -4.52 -16.39 -6.73
N HIS A 71 -3.50 -16.90 -7.44
CA HIS A 71 -3.53 -17.02 -8.90
C HIS A 71 -4.68 -17.93 -9.37
N SER A 72 -4.83 -19.10 -8.76
CA SER A 72 -5.89 -20.07 -9.11
C SER A 72 -7.28 -19.49 -8.87
N ALA A 73 -7.49 -18.79 -7.74
CA ALA A 73 -8.75 -18.10 -7.46
C ALA A 73 -9.04 -16.97 -8.45
N THR A 74 -8.01 -16.25 -8.90
CA THR A 74 -8.12 -15.22 -9.92
C THR A 74 -8.61 -15.80 -11.25
N GLU A 75 -8.00 -16.90 -11.70
CA GLU A 75 -8.41 -17.60 -12.94
C GLU A 75 -9.85 -18.10 -12.87
N GLU A 76 -10.29 -18.60 -11.70
CA GLU A 76 -11.64 -19.13 -11.51
C GLU A 76 -12.71 -18.03 -11.45
N TYR A 77 -12.46 -16.94 -10.70
CA TYR A 77 -13.50 -16.00 -10.30
C TYR A 77 -13.43 -14.63 -10.96
N ALA A 78 -12.30 -14.18 -11.52
CA ALA A 78 -12.18 -12.81 -12.01
C ALA A 78 -13.16 -12.50 -13.16
N GLY A 79 -13.51 -13.50 -13.98
CA GLY A 79 -14.36 -13.31 -15.17
C GLY A 79 -15.80 -12.85 -14.88
N GLN A 80 -16.29 -13.02 -13.64
CA GLN A 80 -17.63 -12.57 -13.21
C GLN A 80 -17.62 -11.22 -12.48
N VAL A 81 -16.43 -10.68 -12.16
CA VAL A 81 -16.32 -9.48 -11.35
C VAL A 81 -16.57 -8.23 -12.19
N ARG A 82 -17.41 -7.34 -11.67
CA ARG A 82 -17.67 -6.02 -12.27
C ARG A 82 -17.85 -4.97 -11.19
N LEU A 83 -17.64 -3.71 -11.56
CA LEU A 83 -18.07 -2.59 -10.73
C LEU A 83 -19.61 -2.52 -10.71
N SER A 84 -20.16 -2.11 -9.58
CA SER A 84 -21.56 -1.69 -9.46
C SER A 84 -21.87 -0.52 -10.40
N ASP A 85 -23.15 -0.23 -10.61
CA ASP A 85 -23.58 0.86 -11.51
C ASP A 85 -23.12 2.24 -11.01
N ASP A 86 -23.03 2.41 -9.69
CA ASP A 86 -22.50 3.62 -9.05
C ASP A 86 -20.96 3.62 -8.93
N ARG A 87 -20.28 2.56 -9.39
CA ARG A 87 -18.82 2.36 -9.34
C ARG A 87 -18.21 2.28 -7.94
N ARG A 88 -19.04 2.17 -6.89
CA ARG A 88 -18.61 2.20 -5.48
C ARG A 88 -18.48 0.81 -4.84
N SER A 89 -18.75 -0.27 -5.57
CA SER A 89 -18.67 -1.63 -5.04
C SER A 89 -18.28 -2.65 -6.10
N LEU A 90 -17.85 -3.83 -5.65
CA LEU A 90 -17.68 -5.01 -6.50
C LEU A 90 -18.94 -5.87 -6.51
N VAL A 91 -19.34 -6.32 -7.69
CA VAL A 91 -20.39 -7.31 -7.90
C VAL A 91 -19.76 -8.58 -8.45
N GLY A 92 -20.10 -9.73 -7.86
CA GLY A 92 -19.57 -11.04 -8.30
C GLY A 92 -18.18 -11.37 -7.77
N TYR A 93 -17.60 -10.56 -6.88
CA TYR A 93 -16.31 -10.87 -6.27
C TYR A 93 -16.43 -12.04 -5.28
N VAL A 94 -15.49 -13.00 -5.41
CA VAL A 94 -15.38 -14.19 -4.54
C VAL A 94 -13.99 -14.25 -3.92
N ALA A 95 -12.94 -14.35 -4.74
CA ALA A 95 -11.55 -14.37 -4.32
C ALA A 95 -10.59 -14.04 -5.49
N GLY A 96 -9.31 -13.82 -5.17
CA GLY A 96 -8.26 -13.49 -6.14
C GLY A 96 -8.21 -12.01 -6.51
N GLU A 97 -7.59 -11.70 -7.63
CA GLU A 97 -7.54 -10.34 -8.18
C GLU A 97 -8.86 -10.02 -8.89
N PRO A 98 -9.59 -8.95 -8.49
CA PRO A 98 -10.86 -8.59 -9.11
C PRO A 98 -10.77 -8.32 -10.61
N PHE A 99 -9.73 -7.61 -11.05
CA PHE A 99 -9.57 -7.15 -12.44
C PHE A 99 -8.14 -7.42 -12.95
N PRO A 100 -7.77 -8.67 -13.27
CA PRO A 100 -6.40 -9.03 -13.68
C PRO A 100 -6.02 -8.46 -15.06
N LEU A 101 -7.02 -8.12 -15.88
CA LEU A 101 -6.82 -7.49 -17.19
C LEU A 101 -7.09 -5.99 -17.08
N ILE A 102 -6.01 -5.21 -17.02
CA ILE A 102 -6.04 -3.75 -16.97
C ILE A 102 -5.88 -3.20 -18.39
N ASP A 103 -6.84 -2.38 -18.82
CA ASP A 103 -6.78 -1.60 -20.07
C ASP A 103 -6.70 -0.11 -19.71
N ALA A 104 -5.60 0.53 -20.08
CA ALA A 104 -5.39 1.97 -19.86
C ALA A 104 -6.45 2.87 -20.53
N ASN A 105 -7.18 2.35 -21.53
CA ASN A 105 -8.27 3.07 -22.21
C ASN A 105 -9.64 2.88 -21.53
N ASP A 106 -9.75 1.99 -20.55
CA ASP A 106 -10.98 1.81 -19.80
C ASP A 106 -11.25 3.07 -18.94
N PRO A 107 -12.39 3.74 -19.09
CA PRO A 107 -12.72 4.91 -18.27
C PRO A 107 -12.73 4.61 -16.76
N GLU A 108 -12.90 3.35 -16.37
CA GLU A 108 -12.92 2.88 -14.98
C GLU A 108 -11.58 2.28 -14.52
N VAL A 109 -10.53 2.34 -15.35
CA VAL A 109 -9.23 1.70 -15.06
C VAL A 109 -8.68 2.10 -13.70
N ALA A 110 -8.84 3.37 -13.31
CA ALA A 110 -8.36 3.88 -12.02
C ALA A 110 -9.09 3.20 -10.85
N ASN A 111 -10.42 3.04 -10.94
CA ASN A 111 -11.21 2.35 -9.92
C ASN A 111 -10.82 0.87 -9.84
N LYS A 112 -10.64 0.21 -10.98
CA LYS A 112 -10.22 -1.21 -11.04
C LYS A 112 -8.86 -1.44 -10.38
N ILE A 113 -7.87 -0.61 -10.66
CA ILE A 113 -6.53 -0.69 -10.04
C ILE A 113 -6.62 -0.56 -8.52
N VAL A 114 -7.45 0.36 -8.03
CA VAL A 114 -7.65 0.54 -6.58
C VAL A 114 -8.31 -0.69 -5.96
N TRP A 115 -9.33 -1.27 -6.62
CA TRP A 115 -9.94 -2.50 -6.14
C TRP A 115 -8.97 -3.68 -6.12
N ASN A 116 -8.09 -3.82 -7.13
CA ASN A 116 -7.02 -4.81 -7.09
C ASN A 116 -6.07 -4.55 -5.91
N SER A 117 -5.74 -3.29 -5.63
CA SER A 117 -4.92 -2.92 -4.47
C SER A 117 -5.58 -3.26 -3.13
N VAL A 118 -6.92 -3.24 -3.03
CA VAL A 118 -7.64 -3.63 -1.81
C VAL A 118 -7.54 -5.14 -1.56
N PHE A 119 -7.61 -5.94 -2.63
CA PHE A 119 -7.54 -7.41 -2.57
C PHE A 119 -6.18 -7.97 -2.98
N ARG A 120 -5.11 -7.17 -2.85
CA ARG A 120 -3.74 -7.61 -3.18
C ARG A 120 -3.25 -8.66 -2.18
N PRO A 121 -2.43 -9.63 -2.59
CA PRO A 121 -1.94 -10.72 -1.73
C PRO A 121 -0.76 -10.26 -0.84
N ILE A 122 -0.93 -9.18 -0.07
CA ILE A 122 0.11 -8.62 0.81
C ILE A 122 0.19 -9.36 2.15
N THR A 123 -0.92 -9.95 2.61
CA THR A 123 -1.00 -10.78 3.82
C THR A 123 -1.72 -12.07 3.48
N THR A 124 -1.54 -13.09 4.34
CA THR A 124 -2.39 -14.28 4.37
C THR A 124 -3.84 -13.93 4.71
N ASP A 125 -4.75 -14.90 4.57
CA ASP A 125 -6.19 -14.74 4.87
C ASP A 125 -6.45 -14.27 6.31
N ASP A 126 -5.57 -14.63 7.22
CA ASP A 126 -5.51 -14.16 8.59
C ASP A 126 -4.06 -14.07 9.07
N TYR A 127 -3.79 -13.09 9.93
CA TYR A 127 -2.49 -12.92 10.57
C TYR A 127 -2.67 -12.58 12.05
N ASP A 128 -1.81 -13.16 12.89
CA ASP A 128 -1.75 -12.94 14.34
C ASP A 128 -0.28 -12.69 14.71
N LEU A 129 0.06 -11.41 14.86
CA LEU A 129 1.38 -10.97 15.28
C LEU A 129 1.34 -10.64 16.78
N ARG A 130 2.28 -11.22 17.53
CA ARG A 130 2.47 -10.98 18.97
C ARG A 130 3.71 -10.13 19.18
N TYR A 131 3.58 -9.14 20.07
CA TYR A 131 4.67 -8.22 20.40
C TYR A 131 5.22 -7.53 19.16
N TYR A 132 4.32 -7.08 18.26
CA TYR A 132 4.72 -6.26 17.12
C TYR A 132 5.33 -4.96 17.66
N ASP A 133 6.56 -4.68 17.29
CA ASP A 133 7.30 -3.51 17.73
C ASP A 133 7.70 -2.62 16.57
N CYS A 134 7.87 -1.34 16.87
CA CYS A 134 8.48 -0.40 15.96
C CYS A 134 9.12 0.76 16.70
N ASP A 135 10.20 1.25 16.11
CA ASP A 135 10.98 2.34 16.64
C ASP A 135 10.71 3.61 15.86
N SER A 136 10.53 4.71 16.59
CA SER A 136 10.60 6.04 15.99
C SER A 136 11.89 6.72 16.39
N SER A 137 12.54 7.32 15.39
CA SER A 137 13.76 8.09 15.52
C SER A 137 13.61 9.38 14.72
N PHE A 138 14.47 10.38 14.98
CA PHE A 138 14.51 11.56 14.13
C PHE A 138 15.00 11.17 12.73
N GLU A 139 14.34 11.66 11.70
CA GLU A 139 14.87 11.55 10.34
C GLU A 139 16.18 12.35 10.25
N ARG A 140 17.30 11.65 10.04
CA ARG A 140 18.64 12.19 9.91
C ARG A 140 19.37 11.42 8.83
N HIS A 141 20.41 12.05 8.28
CA HIS A 141 21.27 11.37 7.31
C HIS A 141 22.14 10.33 8.02
N GLY A 142 22.10 9.08 7.54
CA GLY A 142 22.89 7.98 8.09
C GLY A 142 22.09 7.07 9.04
N PRO A 143 22.77 6.20 9.80
CA PRO A 143 22.11 5.23 10.67
C PRO A 143 21.36 5.92 11.80
N GLN A 144 20.31 5.25 12.30
CA GLN A 144 19.61 5.70 13.50
C GLN A 144 20.55 5.66 14.70
N ASP A 145 20.76 6.80 15.35
CA ASP A 145 21.64 6.94 16.52
C ASP A 145 20.87 7.02 17.85
N LYS A 146 19.58 7.34 17.79
CA LYS A 146 18.73 7.49 18.97
C LYS A 146 17.27 7.12 18.70
N GLN A 147 16.76 6.16 19.45
CA GLN A 147 15.33 5.87 19.59
C GLN A 147 14.66 7.01 20.37
N LEU A 148 13.63 7.62 19.79
CA LEU A 148 12.75 8.59 20.46
C LEU A 148 11.63 7.90 21.20
N GLU A 149 11.07 6.86 20.59
CA GLU A 149 9.94 6.13 21.11
C GLU A 149 10.02 4.68 20.66
N TYR A 150 9.83 3.78 21.63
CA TYR A 150 9.61 2.35 21.41
C TYR A 150 8.11 2.10 21.47
N PHE A 151 7.54 1.60 20.39
CA PHE A 151 6.13 1.24 20.32
C PHE A 151 6.00 -0.27 20.24
N GLU A 152 5.14 -0.84 21.08
CA GLU A 152 4.97 -2.30 21.12
C GLU A 152 3.48 -2.63 21.29
N ILE A 153 3.01 -3.63 20.57
CA ILE A 153 1.61 -4.05 20.49
C ILE A 153 1.53 -5.53 20.85
N GLY A 154 0.75 -5.87 21.87
CA GLY A 154 0.62 -7.26 22.32
C GLY A 154 -0.05 -8.18 21.30
N HIS A 155 -1.04 -7.66 20.55
CA HIS A 155 -1.74 -8.38 19.50
C HIS A 155 -2.06 -7.44 18.34
N TYR A 156 -1.43 -7.69 17.20
CA TYR A 156 -1.71 -7.03 15.93
C TYR A 156 -2.24 -8.09 14.97
N ALA A 157 -3.54 -8.05 14.67
CA ALA A 157 -4.21 -9.11 13.95
C ALA A 157 -5.18 -8.61 12.90
N GLY A 158 -5.29 -9.37 11.82
CA GLY A 158 -6.24 -9.15 10.74
C GLY A 158 -6.88 -10.47 10.35
N TYR A 159 -8.14 -10.41 9.93
CA TYR A 159 -8.91 -11.55 9.49
C TYR A 159 -9.80 -11.16 8.32
N ASN A 160 -9.55 -11.73 7.15
CA ASN A 160 -10.38 -11.54 5.97
C ASN A 160 -11.62 -12.43 6.06
N LEU A 161 -12.79 -11.87 5.80
CA LEU A 161 -14.05 -12.62 5.77
C LEU A 161 -14.44 -13.03 4.35
N VAL A 162 -13.88 -12.40 3.32
CA VAL A 162 -14.06 -12.72 1.92
C VAL A 162 -12.72 -12.69 1.20
N GLY A 163 -12.62 -13.36 0.06
CA GLY A 163 -11.38 -13.45 -0.70
C GLY A 163 -10.35 -14.34 -0.05
N ARG A 164 -10.79 -15.29 0.80
CA ARG A 164 -9.92 -16.25 1.47
C ARG A 164 -9.48 -17.30 0.45
N THR A 165 -8.19 -17.63 0.42
CA THR A 165 -7.62 -18.57 -0.58
C THR A 165 -6.76 -19.68 0.02
N GLU A 166 -6.40 -19.60 1.28
CA GLU A 166 -5.41 -20.47 1.93
C GLU A 166 -5.93 -21.11 3.22
N VAL A 167 -6.73 -20.39 4.01
CA VAL A 167 -7.15 -20.82 5.36
C VAL A 167 -8.67 -20.94 5.44
N ASN A 168 -9.16 -22.13 5.81
CA ASN A 168 -10.59 -22.38 6.02
C ASN A 168 -11.20 -21.40 7.01
N PRO A 169 -12.43 -20.92 6.76
CA PRO A 169 -13.31 -21.25 5.63
C PRO A 169 -12.89 -20.56 4.31
N ILE A 170 -12.93 -21.30 3.19
CA ILE A 170 -12.62 -20.80 1.83
C ILE A 170 -13.88 -20.97 0.96
N PRO A 171 -14.24 -20.00 0.08
CA PRO A 171 -13.55 -18.73 -0.20
C PRO A 171 -13.98 -17.56 0.71
N ALA A 172 -14.97 -17.78 1.57
CA ALA A 172 -15.49 -16.77 2.49
C ALA A 172 -15.97 -17.40 3.79
N ASP A 173 -15.85 -16.62 4.86
CA ASP A 173 -16.43 -16.95 6.15
C ASP A 173 -17.96 -16.80 6.13
N PRO A 174 -18.73 -17.71 6.74
CA PRO A 174 -20.18 -17.57 6.86
C PRO A 174 -20.63 -16.19 7.40
N ASP A 175 -19.82 -15.56 8.26
CA ASP A 175 -20.08 -14.22 8.78
C ASP A 175 -20.11 -13.14 7.69
N PHE A 176 -19.43 -13.33 6.56
CA PHE A 176 -19.49 -12.39 5.44
C PHE A 176 -20.92 -12.28 4.90
N THR A 177 -21.61 -13.40 4.74
CA THR A 177 -22.97 -13.43 4.16
C THR A 177 -23.99 -12.71 5.05
N SER A 178 -23.82 -12.79 6.37
CA SER A 178 -24.73 -12.16 7.33
C SER A 178 -24.43 -10.68 7.57
N THR A 179 -23.16 -10.27 7.42
CA THR A 179 -22.72 -8.93 7.85
C THR A 179 -22.19 -8.02 6.74
N GLY A 180 -21.81 -8.58 5.59
CA GLY A 180 -21.16 -7.85 4.50
C GLY A 180 -19.83 -7.20 4.92
N ARG A 181 -19.15 -7.73 5.94
CA ARG A 181 -17.83 -7.23 6.37
C ARG A 181 -16.72 -7.85 5.52
N TYR A 182 -15.83 -7.06 4.94
CA TYR A 182 -14.68 -7.58 4.20
C TYR A 182 -13.62 -8.18 5.11
N TRP A 183 -13.30 -7.50 6.21
CA TRP A 183 -12.27 -7.94 7.14
C TRP A 183 -12.46 -7.32 8.52
N LEU A 184 -11.78 -7.94 9.49
CA LEU A 184 -11.68 -7.52 10.88
C LEU A 184 -10.21 -7.21 11.20
N PHE A 185 -9.98 -6.20 12.02
CA PHE A 185 -8.66 -5.76 12.43
C PHE A 185 -8.63 -5.47 13.92
N GLY A 186 -7.52 -5.84 14.56
CA GLY A 186 -7.25 -5.61 15.97
C GLY A 186 -5.82 -5.17 16.22
N LEU A 187 -5.69 -4.13 17.05
CA LEU A 187 -4.43 -3.59 17.53
C LEU A 187 -4.60 -3.32 19.03
N TYR A 188 -4.24 -4.28 19.89
CA TYR A 188 -4.39 -4.14 21.34
C TYR A 188 -3.68 -5.27 22.11
N PRO A 189 -3.49 -5.11 23.43
CA PRO A 189 -3.22 -3.83 24.05
C PRO A 189 -1.90 -3.26 23.49
N ILE A 190 -1.81 -1.94 23.46
CA ILE A 190 -0.52 -1.26 23.32
C ILE A 190 0.27 -1.51 24.61
N LEU A 191 1.50 -1.99 24.49
CA LEU A 191 2.41 -2.34 25.59
C LEU A 191 3.44 -1.23 25.86
N SER A 192 3.85 -0.53 24.80
CA SER A 192 4.74 0.64 24.85
C SER A 192 4.30 1.67 23.81
N PRO A 193 4.43 2.98 24.08
CA PRO A 193 5.02 3.63 25.26
C PRO A 193 4.11 3.58 26.50
N GLN A 194 4.69 3.89 27.67
CA GLN A 194 3.99 3.89 28.96
C GLN A 194 2.74 4.77 28.98
N GLU A 195 2.76 5.92 28.28
CA GLU A 195 1.67 6.91 28.29
C GLU A 195 0.34 6.33 27.77
N ILE A 196 0.40 5.50 26.73
CA ILE A 196 -0.77 4.90 26.07
C ILE A 196 -0.86 3.39 26.28
N ARG A 197 -0.07 2.83 27.21
CA ARG A 197 -0.12 1.42 27.58
C ARG A 197 -1.52 1.00 28.01
N GLY A 198 -2.00 -0.12 27.47
CA GLY A 198 -3.33 -0.67 27.71
C GLY A 198 -4.42 -0.09 26.80
N ALA A 199 -4.10 0.91 25.98
CA ALA A 199 -5.01 1.36 24.94
C ALA A 199 -5.03 0.37 23.77
N GLY A 200 -5.96 0.57 22.85
CA GLY A 200 -6.05 -0.25 21.64
C GLY A 200 -7.21 0.13 20.75
N LEU A 201 -7.30 -0.53 19.61
CA LEU A 201 -8.32 -0.31 18.60
C LEU A 201 -8.73 -1.63 17.96
N ILE A 202 -10.02 -1.74 17.65
CA ILE A 202 -10.56 -2.73 16.73
C ILE A 202 -11.32 -2.02 15.61
N ARG A 203 -11.26 -2.55 14.39
CA ARG A 203 -11.91 -2.00 13.20
C ARG A 203 -12.54 -3.11 12.37
N TRP A 204 -13.77 -2.89 11.93
CA TRP A 204 -14.48 -3.78 11.01
C TRP A 204 -14.79 -3.02 9.73
N ARG A 205 -14.31 -3.54 8.60
CA ARG A 205 -14.53 -2.97 7.27
C ARG A 205 -15.77 -3.55 6.64
N TYR A 206 -16.70 -2.69 6.22
CA TYR A 206 -17.91 -3.10 5.49
C TYR A 206 -17.76 -2.91 3.99
N ALA A 207 -18.35 -3.84 3.22
CA ALA A 207 -18.47 -3.80 1.77
C ALA A 207 -19.47 -2.74 1.27
N ASP A 208 -20.48 -2.43 2.08
CA ASP A 208 -21.51 -1.44 1.71
C ASP A 208 -20.90 -0.02 1.68
N PRO A 209 -20.96 0.68 0.54
CA PRO A 209 -20.38 2.02 0.39
C PRO A 209 -21.18 3.11 1.11
N LYS A 210 -22.37 2.79 1.63
CA LYS A 210 -23.20 3.68 2.44
C LYS A 210 -23.03 3.43 3.93
N ARG A 211 -22.22 2.43 4.30
CA ARG A 211 -21.91 2.10 5.68
C ARG A 211 -20.45 2.38 5.99
N GLY A 212 -20.24 3.29 6.94
CA GLY A 212 -18.92 3.54 7.49
C GLY A 212 -18.40 2.36 8.30
N ASP A 213 -17.08 2.32 8.47
CA ASP A 213 -16.44 1.30 9.29
C ASP A 213 -16.87 1.40 10.75
N ASP A 214 -17.00 0.24 11.40
CA ASP A 214 -17.23 0.18 12.83
C ASP A 214 -15.89 0.08 13.55
N ILE A 215 -15.56 1.13 14.30
CA ILE A 215 -14.25 1.29 14.93
C ILE A 215 -14.45 1.63 16.39
N TRP A 216 -13.76 0.90 17.27
CA TRP A 216 -13.75 1.18 18.70
C TRP A 216 -12.34 1.32 19.20
N SER A 217 -12.13 2.31 20.07
CA SER A 217 -10.89 2.48 20.80
C SER A 217 -11.10 2.29 22.29
N LEU A 218 -10.18 1.56 22.92
CA LEU A 218 -10.07 1.46 24.36
C LEU A 218 -9.10 2.53 24.86
N SER A 219 -9.58 3.38 25.76
CA SER A 219 -8.76 4.36 26.47
C SER A 219 -8.17 3.74 27.74
N SER A 220 -6.84 3.70 27.86
CA SER A 220 -6.14 3.11 29.02
C SER A 220 -6.53 3.77 30.36
N GLY A 221 -6.51 5.10 30.42
CA GLY A 221 -6.75 5.86 31.65
C GLY A 221 -8.20 5.76 32.15
N SER A 222 -9.18 5.83 31.23
CA SER A 222 -10.60 5.77 31.61
C SER A 222 -11.18 4.35 31.62
N ARG A 223 -10.47 3.39 31.01
CA ARG A 223 -10.93 2.01 30.77
C ARG A 223 -12.29 1.95 30.07
N ARG A 224 -12.57 2.95 29.22
CA ARG A 224 -13.81 3.02 28.44
C ARG A 224 -13.54 2.69 27.00
N LEU A 225 -14.39 1.81 26.46
CA LEU A 225 -14.51 1.57 25.03
C LEU A 225 -15.37 2.67 24.41
N ARG A 226 -14.89 3.30 23.35
CA ARG A 226 -15.62 4.33 22.61
C ARG A 226 -15.67 3.99 21.13
N ARG A 227 -16.84 4.14 20.52
CA ARG A 227 -16.97 4.10 19.06
C ARG A 227 -16.40 5.39 18.48
N LEU A 228 -15.54 5.27 17.48
CA LEU A 228 -14.96 6.41 16.78
C LEU A 228 -15.86 6.83 15.61
N ASN A 229 -15.81 8.11 15.26
CA ASN A 229 -16.53 8.64 14.11
C ASN A 229 -15.66 8.47 12.85
N GLU A 230 -16.25 7.97 11.76
CA GLU A 230 -15.54 7.77 10.50
C GLU A 230 -14.87 9.06 9.96
N SER A 231 -15.48 10.23 10.19
CA SER A 231 -14.95 11.52 9.72
C SER A 231 -13.57 11.91 10.28
N ILE A 232 -13.10 11.22 11.33
CA ILE A 232 -11.78 11.47 11.94
C ILE A 232 -10.78 10.35 11.65
N MET A 233 -11.06 9.42 10.73
CA MET A 233 -10.19 8.26 10.47
C MET A 233 -8.91 8.58 9.72
N SER A 234 -8.81 9.78 9.13
CA SER A 234 -7.56 10.35 8.62
C SER A 234 -6.91 11.35 9.59
N SER A 235 -7.48 11.53 10.79
CA SER A 235 -6.85 12.29 11.86
C SER A 235 -5.96 11.37 12.68
N SER A 236 -4.82 11.87 13.14
CA SER A 236 -3.92 11.12 14.03
C SER A 236 -4.69 10.51 15.22
N VAL A 237 -4.60 9.20 15.39
CA VAL A 237 -5.22 8.48 16.52
C VAL A 237 -4.40 8.53 17.80
N THR A 238 -3.36 9.35 17.88
CA THR A 238 -2.65 9.70 19.13
C THR A 238 -3.52 10.38 20.19
N SER A 239 -4.83 10.38 20.01
CA SER A 239 -5.95 10.74 20.89
C SER A 239 -5.82 10.47 22.41
N HIS A 240 -4.80 9.75 22.88
CA HIS A 240 -4.57 9.47 24.29
C HIS A 240 -3.17 9.84 24.80
N GLY A 241 -2.32 10.50 24.01
CA GLY A 241 -1.00 10.91 24.47
C GLY A 241 -0.23 11.86 23.56
N SER A 242 1.02 12.11 23.94
CA SER A 242 2.00 12.97 23.27
C SER A 242 3.01 12.21 22.41
N SER A 243 2.76 10.91 22.17
CA SER A 243 3.61 10.03 21.37
C SER A 243 3.97 10.65 20.02
N ALA A 244 5.22 10.46 19.59
CA ALA A 244 5.78 11.07 18.39
C ALA A 244 5.24 10.46 17.08
N HIS A 245 4.43 9.40 17.16
CA HIS A 245 3.77 8.79 16.01
C HIS A 245 2.58 9.62 15.53
N THR A 246 2.30 9.61 14.22
CA THR A 246 1.15 10.30 13.60
C THR A 246 0.36 9.36 12.70
N TRP A 247 0.09 8.14 13.20
CA TRP A 247 -0.74 7.20 12.44
C TRP A 247 -2.21 7.54 12.59
N ASP A 248 -2.95 7.26 11.52
CA ASP A 248 -4.40 7.31 11.47
C ASP A 248 -4.91 5.97 10.90
N PRO A 249 -6.15 5.55 11.25
CA PRO A 249 -6.68 4.27 10.80
C PRO A 249 -6.67 4.08 9.28
N ASP A 250 -6.85 5.15 8.51
CA ASP A 250 -6.88 5.11 7.05
C ASP A 250 -5.49 5.05 6.40
N HIS A 251 -4.41 5.14 7.19
CA HIS A 251 -3.03 4.93 6.75
C HIS A 251 -2.37 3.67 7.31
N TYR A 252 -3.05 2.88 8.16
CA TYR A 252 -2.49 1.62 8.63
C TYR A 252 -2.21 0.66 7.47
N SER A 253 -0.97 0.20 7.36
CA SER A 253 -0.49 -0.69 6.28
C SER A 253 -0.59 -0.08 4.87
N GLY A 254 -0.47 1.25 4.78
CA GLY A 254 -0.57 2.02 3.54
C GLY A 254 -1.95 2.65 3.37
N PHE A 255 -2.39 2.88 2.13
CA PHE A 255 -3.74 3.39 1.88
C PHE A 255 -4.79 2.37 2.35
N ASN A 256 -5.52 2.71 3.40
CA ASN A 256 -6.50 1.86 4.06
C ASN A 256 -7.84 2.58 4.29
N ALA A 257 -8.06 3.72 3.64
CA ALA A 257 -9.38 4.31 3.58
C ALA A 257 -10.34 3.44 2.77
N LYS A 258 -11.64 3.72 2.83
CA LYS A 258 -12.62 3.06 1.95
C LYS A 258 -12.45 3.58 0.52
N PRO A 259 -12.17 2.73 -0.48
CA PRO A 259 -11.87 3.19 -1.84
C PRO A 259 -13.00 4.04 -2.43
N GLU A 260 -14.26 3.69 -2.14
CA GLU A 260 -15.45 4.38 -2.62
C GLU A 260 -15.69 5.79 -2.06
N GLN A 261 -14.81 6.29 -1.17
CA GLN A 261 -14.85 7.64 -0.61
C GLN A 261 -13.94 8.62 -1.38
N TYR A 262 -13.19 8.13 -2.36
CA TYR A 262 -12.24 8.92 -3.13
C TYR A 262 -12.57 8.87 -4.62
N PHE A 263 -12.07 9.87 -5.35
CA PHE A 263 -12.13 9.89 -6.82
C PHE A 263 -10.74 9.59 -7.36
N TYR A 264 -10.66 8.60 -8.25
CA TYR A 264 -9.41 8.17 -8.83
C TYR A 264 -9.29 8.59 -10.28
N LYS A 265 -8.06 8.97 -10.66
CA LYS A 265 -7.72 9.32 -12.04
C LYS A 265 -6.45 8.59 -12.42
N PHE A 266 -6.52 7.85 -13.52
CA PHE A 266 -5.34 7.24 -14.12
C PHE A 266 -4.53 8.31 -14.84
N LEU A 267 -3.25 8.42 -14.48
CA LEU A 267 -2.34 9.41 -15.05
C LEU A 267 -1.41 8.82 -16.11
N GLY A 268 -1.27 7.49 -16.15
CA GLY A 268 -0.38 6.78 -17.05
C GLY A 268 0.41 5.71 -16.32
N GLU A 269 1.30 5.07 -17.08
CA GLU A 269 2.16 3.99 -16.62
C GLU A 269 3.60 4.47 -16.53
N LYS A 270 4.35 3.88 -15.59
CA LYS A 270 5.75 4.19 -15.40
C LYS A 270 6.47 2.99 -14.84
N GLU A 271 7.58 2.62 -15.48
CA GLU A 271 8.49 1.62 -14.94
C GLU A 271 9.17 2.16 -13.69
N MET A 272 9.18 1.35 -12.62
CA MET A 272 9.82 1.68 -11.35
C MET A 272 10.60 0.48 -10.82
N LEU A 273 11.64 0.76 -10.04
CA LEU A 273 12.30 -0.21 -9.19
C LEU A 273 11.41 -0.52 -7.99
N ALA A 274 11.28 -1.80 -7.68
CA ALA A 274 10.59 -2.30 -6.51
C ALA A 274 11.35 -3.52 -5.95
N THR A 275 11.20 -3.75 -4.65
CA THR A 275 11.76 -4.92 -3.96
C THR A 275 10.61 -5.81 -3.51
N MET A 276 10.58 -7.05 -3.99
CA MET A 276 9.66 -8.08 -3.50
C MET A 276 10.36 -9.08 -2.57
N HIS A 277 11.58 -9.49 -2.93
CA HIS A 277 12.42 -10.38 -2.13
C HIS A 277 13.71 -9.67 -1.73
N ALA A 278 13.77 -9.18 -0.49
CA ALA A 278 15.01 -8.65 0.08
C ALA A 278 15.92 -9.79 0.55
N ILE A 279 17.24 -9.64 0.41
CA ILE A 279 18.22 -10.63 0.91
C ILE A 279 18.21 -10.67 2.45
N HIS A 280 17.91 -9.53 3.09
CA HIS A 280 17.83 -9.37 4.55
C HIS A 280 16.57 -8.58 4.94
N SER A 281 15.92 -8.97 6.03
CA SER A 281 14.78 -8.26 6.64
C SER A 281 14.84 -8.40 8.18
N PRO A 282 15.02 -7.30 8.95
CA PRO A 282 15.32 -5.95 8.46
C PRO A 282 16.64 -5.95 7.66
N GLU A 283 16.79 -4.95 6.78
CA GLU A 283 18.04 -4.72 6.05
C GLU A 283 19.18 -4.54 7.07
N VAL A 284 20.26 -5.32 6.95
CA VAL A 284 21.45 -5.26 7.83
C VAL A 284 22.51 -4.34 7.23
#